data_AF-A0A7S4LCV4-F1
#
_entry.id   AF-A0A7S4LCV4-F1
#
_cell.length_a   1.000
_cell.length_b   1.000
_cell.length_c   1.000
_cell.angle_alpha   90.00
_cell.angle_beta   90.00
_cell.angle_gamma   90.00
#
_symmetry.space_group_name_H-M   'P 1'
#
loop_
_entity.id
_entity.type
_entity.pdbx_description
1 polymer ?
#
loop_
_entity_poly.entity_id
_entity_poly.type
_entity_poly.pdbx_seq_one_letter_code
_entity_poly.pdbx_strand_id
1 'polypeptide(L)'
;AAHTARGHGAWGAGRAARAQPAGGSPLLSPLAAVPAVPPPEDMGPIGHFLFTFAFPTLYRGWRARALHHADLPPLPRLDTPPYLHAVFTRSWAQSPSVLATLVRGCWRPVAGSVLLLIPTTLVGWSHPVLLHRLLRFAQAPEEAWYGYTLAVGLWAAVLMYWLLIEIWWFEAVRAANNMRSLLSHMVYTASL
;
A
#
# COMPACT_ATOMS: atom_id res chain seq x y z
N ALA A 1 32.69 51.41 -5.98
CA ALA A 1 31.29 51.48 -6.46
C ALA A 1 30.65 50.11 -6.24
N ALA A 2 30.18 49.73 -5.04
CA ALA A 2 29.11 50.31 -4.23
C ALA A 2 27.76 50.31 -4.96
N HIS A 3 27.11 49.14 -5.01
CA HIS A 3 25.69 49.02 -5.35
C HIS A 3 24.95 48.19 -4.28
N THR A 4 24.41 48.95 -3.32
CA THR A 4 23.03 48.88 -2.81
C THR A 4 22.41 47.53 -2.46
N ALA A 5 22.39 47.30 -1.14
CA ALA A 5 21.34 46.55 -0.44
C ALA A 5 19.97 47.25 -0.56
N ARG A 6 18.92 46.46 -0.83
CA ARG A 6 17.48 46.67 -0.58
C ARG A 6 16.89 45.26 -0.47
N GLY A 7 16.02 44.88 0.44
CA GLY A 7 15.23 45.60 1.42
C GLY A 7 14.06 44.68 1.78
N HIS A 8 13.89 44.43 3.08
CA HIS A 8 12.68 44.01 3.79
C HIS A 8 11.49 43.43 2.99
N GLY A 9 11.33 42.11 3.08
CA GLY A 9 10.03 41.44 2.95
C GLY A 9 9.59 40.92 4.31
N ALA A 10 8.86 41.74 5.07
CA ALA A 10 8.24 41.37 6.32
C ALA A 10 7.18 40.28 6.06
N TRP A 11 7.50 39.03 6.41
CA TRP A 11 6.51 37.97 6.46
C TRP A 11 5.61 38.21 7.67
N GLY A 12 4.40 38.68 7.38
CA GLY A 12 3.37 38.98 8.33
C GLY A 12 3.08 37.79 9.24
N ALA A 13 3.40 37.97 10.52
CA ALA A 13 2.85 37.20 11.63
C ALA A 13 1.34 37.52 11.74
N GLY A 14 0.57 36.98 10.80
CA GLY A 14 -0.89 36.99 10.81
C GLY A 14 -1.40 35.92 11.76
N ARG A 15 -1.56 36.30 13.02
CA ARG A 15 -2.37 35.61 14.03
C ARG A 15 -3.78 35.35 13.48
N ALA A 16 -4.02 34.15 12.98
CA ALA A 16 -5.35 33.57 12.92
C ALA A 16 -5.51 32.65 14.14
N ALA A 17 -5.73 33.27 15.31
CA ALA A 17 -6.28 32.59 16.45
C ALA A 17 -7.68 32.08 16.07
N ARG A 18 -7.76 30.83 15.61
CA ARG A 18 -9.04 30.13 15.51
C ARG A 18 -9.57 30.00 16.93
N ALA A 19 -10.65 30.74 17.20
CA ALA A 19 -11.50 30.55 18.34
C ALA A 19 -11.81 29.06 18.51
N GLN A 20 -11.32 28.48 19.61
CA GLN A 20 -11.84 27.23 20.14
C GLN A 20 -13.29 27.51 20.58
N PRO A 21 -14.30 26.78 20.07
CA PRO A 21 -15.61 26.80 20.69
C PRO A 21 -15.49 26.15 22.08
N ALA A 22 -15.44 27.00 23.11
CA ALA A 22 -15.62 26.61 24.49
C ALA A 22 -17.09 26.18 24.67
N GLY A 23 -17.34 24.87 24.62
CA GLY A 23 -18.69 24.33 24.80
C GLY A 23 -18.88 22.86 24.41
N GLY A 24 -17.83 22.03 24.48
CA GLY A 24 -17.94 20.59 24.25
C GLY A 24 -18.15 19.85 25.56
N SER A 25 -19.35 19.33 25.78
CA SER A 25 -19.74 18.51 26.93
C SER A 25 -18.71 17.40 27.23
N PRO A 26 -18.21 17.26 28.48
CA PRO A 26 -17.18 16.27 28.84
C PRO A 26 -17.65 14.81 28.78
N LEU A 27 -18.92 14.57 28.45
CA LEU A 27 -19.54 13.24 28.40
C LEU A 27 -19.44 12.55 27.03
N LEU A 28 -18.84 13.19 26.01
CA LEU A 28 -18.49 12.56 24.71
C LEU A 28 -16.97 12.35 24.53
N SER A 29 -16.19 12.47 25.61
CA SER A 29 -14.73 12.29 25.60
C SER A 29 -14.15 10.86 25.76
N PRO A 30 -14.89 9.72 25.77
CA PRO A 30 -14.22 8.43 25.86
C PRO A 30 -13.73 7.88 24.50
N LEU A 31 -13.92 8.59 23.38
CA LEU A 31 -13.41 8.20 22.04
C LEU A 31 -12.12 8.93 21.64
N ALA A 32 -11.46 9.63 22.58
CA ALA A 32 -10.35 10.54 22.31
C ALA A 32 -8.97 9.88 22.13
N ALA A 33 -8.83 8.57 22.37
CA ALA A 33 -7.63 7.83 22.03
C ALA A 33 -7.98 6.78 20.99
N VAL A 34 -7.94 7.14 19.71
CA VAL A 34 -7.94 6.10 18.68
C VAL A 34 -6.68 5.26 18.93
N PRO A 35 -6.79 3.95 19.21
CA PRO A 35 -5.65 3.12 19.57
C PRO A 35 -4.60 3.16 18.46
N ALA A 36 -3.32 3.17 18.83
CA ALA A 36 -2.20 3.18 17.88
C ALA A 36 -2.44 2.16 16.76
N VAL A 37 -2.26 2.60 15.51
CA VAL A 37 -2.55 1.75 14.36
C VAL A 37 -1.55 0.59 14.37
N PRO A 38 -2.01 -0.67 14.49
CA PRO A 38 -1.10 -1.80 14.50
C PRO A 38 -0.40 -1.90 13.14
N PRO A 39 0.87 -2.29 13.10
CA PRO A 39 1.57 -2.48 11.85
C PRO A 39 0.89 -3.61 11.04
N PRO A 40 1.03 -3.61 9.70
CA PRO A 40 0.39 -4.61 8.84
C PRO A 40 0.76 -6.06 9.19
N GLU A 41 1.94 -6.27 9.77
CA GLU A 41 2.47 -7.57 10.20
C GLU A 41 1.75 -8.16 11.42
N ASP A 42 1.09 -7.33 12.23
CA ASP A 42 0.31 -7.78 13.39
C ASP A 42 -1.15 -8.10 13.02
N MET A 43 -1.55 -7.83 11.77
CA MET A 43 -2.87 -8.19 11.27
C MET A 43 -2.90 -9.62 10.74
N GLY A 44 -4.01 -10.32 10.98
CA GLY A 44 -4.25 -11.63 10.37
C GLY A 44 -4.29 -11.56 8.83
N PRO A 45 -4.20 -12.71 8.13
CA PRO A 45 -4.13 -12.76 6.67
C PRO A 45 -5.32 -12.08 5.98
N ILE A 46 -6.51 -12.17 6.58
CA ILE A 46 -7.73 -11.50 6.10
C ILE A 46 -7.58 -9.98 6.19
N GLY A 47 -7.00 -9.48 7.29
CA GLY A 47 -6.80 -8.05 7.49
C GLY A 47 -5.82 -7.45 6.50
N HIS A 48 -4.78 -8.20 6.15
CA HIS A 48 -3.83 -7.85 5.09
C HIS A 48 -4.47 -7.90 3.71
N PHE A 49 -5.27 -8.93 3.42
CA PHE A 49 -5.99 -9.11 2.15
C PHE A 49 -7.00 -7.99 1.88
N LEU A 50 -7.73 -7.56 2.91
CA LEU A 50 -8.74 -6.50 2.80
C LEU A 50 -8.17 -5.09 3.07
N PHE A 51 -6.86 -4.95 3.25
CA PHE A 51 -6.20 -3.67 3.58
C PHE A 51 -6.82 -2.95 4.80
N THR A 52 -7.38 -3.71 5.74
CA THR A 52 -8.07 -3.14 6.93
C THR A 52 -7.14 -2.33 7.82
N PHE A 53 -5.83 -2.57 7.74
CA PHE A 53 -4.81 -1.78 8.45
C PHE A 53 -4.75 -0.31 8.01
N ALA A 54 -5.16 0.02 6.78
CA ALA A 54 -5.16 1.39 6.29
C ALA A 54 -6.38 2.19 6.80
N PHE A 55 -7.46 1.49 7.14
CA PHE A 55 -8.75 2.11 7.47
C PHE A 55 -8.70 3.05 8.67
N PRO A 56 -8.06 2.70 9.81
CA PRO A 56 -7.94 3.60 10.95
C PRO A 56 -7.26 4.93 10.60
N THR A 57 -6.19 4.90 9.79
CA THR A 57 -5.46 6.09 9.35
C THR A 57 -6.32 6.95 8.43
N LEU A 58 -7.03 6.34 7.48
CA LEU A 58 -7.95 7.04 6.58
C LEU A 58 -9.10 7.69 7.36
N TYR A 59 -9.69 6.97 8.31
CA TYR A 59 -10.78 7.48 9.13
C TYR A 59 -10.34 8.66 10.01
N ARG A 60 -9.15 8.58 10.61
CA ARG A 60 -8.54 9.69 11.35
C ARG A 60 -8.33 10.91 10.45
N GLY A 61 -7.70 10.73 9.28
CA GLY A 61 -7.45 11.82 8.33
C GLY A 61 -8.75 12.47 7.83
N TRP A 62 -9.79 11.68 7.56
CA TRP A 62 -11.11 12.19 7.20
C TRP A 62 -11.74 13.02 8.33
N ARG A 63 -11.69 12.52 9.57
CA ARG A 63 -12.27 13.19 10.74
C ARG A 63 -11.51 14.46 11.12
N ALA A 64 -10.18 14.42 11.11
CA ALA A 64 -9.33 15.54 11.47
C ALA A 64 -9.16 16.56 10.32
N ARG A 65 -9.60 16.22 9.10
CA ARG A 65 -9.39 17.01 7.85
C ARG A 65 -7.91 17.32 7.55
N ALA A 66 -7.01 16.65 8.23
CA ALA A 66 -5.57 16.75 8.10
C ALA A 66 -4.95 15.43 8.60
N LEU A 67 -3.78 15.09 8.08
CA LEU A 67 -3.00 13.95 8.54
C LEU A 67 -1.58 14.44 8.80
N HIS A 68 -1.09 14.26 10.03
CA HIS A 68 0.28 14.61 10.39
C HIS A 68 1.17 13.37 10.32
N HIS A 69 2.48 13.57 10.19
CA HIS A 69 3.43 12.44 10.13
C HIS A 69 3.36 11.54 11.37
N ALA A 70 3.07 12.09 12.54
CA ALA A 70 2.90 11.32 13.78
C ALA A 70 1.66 10.42 13.78
N ASP A 71 0.68 10.67 12.90
CA ASP A 71 -0.55 9.87 12.78
C ASP A 71 -0.37 8.66 11.87
N LEU A 72 0.73 8.59 11.11
CA LEU A 72 1.01 7.49 10.20
C LEU A 72 1.43 6.23 10.98
N PRO A 73 1.00 5.04 10.53
CA PRO A 73 1.48 3.80 11.10
C PRO A 73 3.00 3.66 10.91
N PRO A 74 3.70 2.98 11.83
CA PRO A 74 5.10 2.66 11.63
C PRO A 74 5.27 1.77 10.40
N LEU A 75 6.43 1.89 9.73
CA LEU A 75 6.78 1.01 8.63
C LEU A 75 6.92 -0.45 9.14
N PRO A 76 6.51 -1.45 8.33
CA PRO A 76 6.77 -2.86 8.66
C PRO A 76 8.26 -3.10 8.88
N ARG A 77 8.63 -3.98 9.81
CA ARG A 77 10.04 -4.21 10.21
C ARG A 77 10.94 -4.53 9.02
N LEU A 78 10.42 -5.31 8.07
CA LEU A 78 11.11 -5.76 6.86
C LEU A 78 11.37 -4.63 5.85
N ASP A 79 10.67 -3.51 5.95
CA ASP A 79 10.81 -2.36 5.05
C ASP A 79 11.59 -1.22 5.71
N THR A 80 12.04 -1.40 6.95
CA THR A 80 12.79 -0.38 7.68
C THR A 80 14.23 -0.25 7.14
N PRO A 81 14.79 0.98 7.08
CA PRO A 81 16.17 1.19 6.63
C PRO A 81 17.22 0.35 7.38
N PRO A 82 17.15 0.16 8.72
CA PRO A 82 18.11 -0.69 9.44
C PRO A 82 18.09 -2.15 8.98
N TYR A 83 16.91 -2.70 8.73
CA TYR A 83 16.77 -4.06 8.21
C TYR A 83 17.34 -4.16 6.79
N LEU A 84 16.96 -3.24 5.90
CA LEU A 84 17.46 -3.22 4.53
C LEU A 84 18.99 -3.05 4.50
N HIS A 85 19.56 -2.23 5.38
CA HIS A 85 21.00 -2.09 5.52
C HIS A 85 21.70 -3.39 5.96
N ALA A 86 21.15 -4.09 6.96
CA ALA A 86 21.70 -5.36 7.42
C ALA A 86 21.66 -6.43 6.31
N VAL A 87 20.59 -6.44 5.51
CA VAL A 87 20.46 -7.35 4.36
C VAL A 87 21.44 -6.98 3.24
N PHE A 88 21.63 -5.67 2.99
CA PHE A 88 22.59 -5.15 2.03
C PHE A 88 24.01 -5.60 2.38
N THR A 89 24.48 -5.29 3.59
CA THR A 89 25.87 -5.60 4.02
C THR A 89 26.16 -7.09 3.96
N ARG A 90 25.22 -7.93 4.40
CA ARG A 90 25.33 -9.39 4.31
C ARG A 90 25.41 -9.87 2.86
N SER A 91 24.56 -9.35 1.98
CA SER A 91 24.50 -9.78 0.58
C SER A 91 25.71 -9.31 -0.22
N TRP A 92 26.15 -8.08 0.03
CA TRP A 92 27.32 -7.47 -0.61
C TRP A 92 28.62 -8.19 -0.24
N ALA A 93 28.76 -8.59 1.03
CA ALA A 93 29.92 -9.37 1.50
C ALA A 93 30.02 -10.74 0.82
N GLN A 94 28.89 -11.34 0.42
CA GLN A 94 28.88 -12.62 -0.30
C GLN A 94 29.20 -12.46 -1.78
N SER A 95 28.70 -11.39 -2.41
CA SER A 95 28.96 -11.10 -3.82
C SER A 95 28.73 -9.61 -4.08
N PRO A 96 29.78 -8.84 -4.46
CA PRO A 96 29.68 -7.41 -4.72
C PRO A 96 29.07 -7.15 -6.11
N SER A 97 27.81 -7.55 -6.27
CA SER A 97 27.00 -7.28 -7.45
C SER A 97 25.73 -6.57 -7.02
N VAL A 98 25.48 -5.42 -7.65
CA VAL A 98 24.28 -4.60 -7.39
C VAL A 98 23.03 -5.43 -7.63
N LEU A 99 22.96 -6.10 -8.79
CA LEU A 99 21.80 -6.91 -9.16
C LEU A 99 21.60 -8.08 -8.20
N ALA A 100 22.66 -8.81 -7.86
CA ALA A 100 22.57 -9.94 -6.91
C ALA A 100 22.10 -9.48 -5.53
N THR A 101 22.56 -8.31 -5.08
CA THR A 101 22.19 -7.73 -3.80
C THR A 101 20.75 -7.26 -3.77
N LEU A 102 20.26 -6.62 -4.84
CA LEU A 102 18.84 -6.24 -4.94
C LEU A 102 17.92 -7.44 -4.98
N VAL A 103 18.27 -8.45 -5.80
CA VAL A 103 17.47 -9.68 -5.91
C VAL A 103 17.42 -10.41 -4.57
N ARG A 104 18.57 -10.61 -3.90
CA ARG A 104 18.63 -11.24 -2.57
C ARG A 104 18.01 -10.38 -1.48
N GLY A 105 18.06 -9.06 -1.59
CA GLY A 105 17.52 -8.16 -0.58
C GLY A 105 16.00 -8.06 -0.62
N CYS A 106 15.44 -8.06 -1.82
CA CYS A 106 14.01 -7.90 -2.07
C CYS A 106 13.32 -9.19 -2.54
N TRP A 107 13.94 -10.36 -2.33
CA TRP A 107 13.41 -11.62 -2.87
C TRP A 107 12.01 -11.96 -2.35
N ARG A 108 11.71 -11.64 -1.08
CA ARG A 108 10.42 -11.99 -0.44
C ARG A 108 9.23 -11.30 -1.11
N PRO A 109 9.19 -9.96 -1.22
CA PRO A 109 8.07 -9.30 -1.91
C PRO A 109 8.04 -9.62 -3.41
N VAL A 110 9.20 -9.86 -4.05
CA VAL A 110 9.25 -10.30 -5.45
C VAL A 110 8.66 -11.71 -5.61
N ALA A 111 8.97 -12.65 -4.73
CA ALA A 111 8.42 -13.99 -4.77
C ALA A 111 6.90 -13.96 -4.52
N GLY A 112 6.44 -13.12 -3.58
CA GLY A 112 5.02 -12.90 -3.32
C GLY A 112 4.27 -12.39 -4.56
N SER A 113 4.81 -11.37 -5.25
CA SER A 113 4.19 -10.85 -6.47
C SER A 113 4.19 -11.87 -7.61
N VAL A 114 5.29 -12.61 -7.83
CA VAL A 114 5.32 -13.66 -8.86
C VAL A 114 4.30 -14.77 -8.57
N LEU A 115 4.17 -15.18 -7.30
CA LEU A 115 3.23 -16.21 -6.89
C LEU A 115 1.77 -15.79 -7.07
N LEU A 116 1.46 -14.50 -6.91
CA LEU A 116 0.12 -13.94 -7.15
C LEU A 116 -0.20 -13.73 -8.63
N LEU A 117 0.80 -13.53 -9.49
CA LEU A 117 0.60 -13.31 -10.92
C LEU A 117 -0.04 -14.53 -11.61
N ILE A 118 0.35 -15.74 -11.20
CA ILE A 118 -0.15 -16.99 -11.77
C ILE A 118 -1.68 -17.13 -11.60
N PRO A 119 -2.24 -17.13 -10.37
CA PRO A 119 -3.69 -17.23 -10.18
C PRO A 119 -4.42 -16.03 -10.78
N THR A 120 -3.85 -14.82 -10.72
CA THR A 120 -4.46 -13.64 -11.35
C THR A 120 -4.65 -13.85 -12.87
N THR A 121 -3.63 -14.39 -13.54
CA THR A 121 -3.67 -14.67 -14.98
C THR A 121 -4.69 -15.75 -15.31
N LEU A 122 -4.70 -16.85 -14.54
CA LEU A 122 -5.66 -17.95 -14.71
C LEU A 122 -7.10 -17.48 -14.55
N VAL A 123 -7.38 -16.67 -13.52
CA VAL A 123 -8.71 -16.10 -13.31
C VAL A 123 -9.07 -15.13 -14.44
N GLY A 124 -8.13 -14.30 -14.91
CA GLY A 124 -8.36 -13.41 -16.05
C GLY A 124 -8.74 -14.16 -17.33
N TRP A 125 -8.17 -15.35 -17.56
CA TRP A 125 -8.51 -16.19 -18.72
C TRP A 125 -9.90 -16.85 -18.60
N SER A 126 -10.42 -17.00 -17.38
CA SER A 126 -11.77 -17.56 -17.17
C SER A 126 -12.88 -16.60 -17.62
N HIS A 127 -12.63 -15.28 -17.62
CA HIS A 127 -13.64 -14.26 -17.98
C HIS A 127 -14.21 -14.44 -19.40
N PRO A 128 -13.39 -14.48 -20.47
CA PRO A 128 -13.93 -14.68 -21.83
C PRO A 128 -14.61 -16.04 -21.99
N VAL A 129 -14.14 -17.08 -21.30
CA VAL A 129 -14.73 -18.42 -21.36
C VAL A 129 -16.13 -18.42 -20.74
N LEU A 130 -16.28 -17.84 -19.54
CA LEU A 130 -17.56 -17.74 -18.85
C LEU A 130 -18.54 -16.82 -19.58
N LEU A 131 -18.06 -15.69 -20.10
CA LEU A 131 -18.87 -14.78 -20.90
C LEU A 131 -19.37 -15.45 -22.18
N HIS A 132 -18.50 -16.19 -22.89
CA HIS A 132 -18.88 -16.92 -24.10
C HIS A 132 -19.94 -17.99 -23.81
N ARG A 133 -19.81 -18.73 -22.70
CA ARG A 133 -20.81 -19.70 -22.25
C ARG A 133 -22.15 -19.03 -21.91
N LEU A 134 -22.12 -17.88 -21.24
CA LEU A 134 -23.31 -17.10 -20.92
C LEU A 134 -24.02 -16.58 -22.18
N LEU A 135 -23.26 -16.10 -23.17
CA LEU A 135 -23.80 -15.66 -24.45
C LEU A 135 -24.44 -16.81 -25.24
N ARG A 136 -23.81 -18.00 -25.24
CA ARG A 136 -24.40 -19.19 -25.85
C ARG A 136 -25.70 -19.60 -25.16
N PHE A 137 -25.73 -19.58 -23.83
CA PHE A 137 -26.95 -19.81 -23.06
C PHE A 137 -28.05 -18.80 -23.40
N ALA A 138 -27.71 -17.53 -23.63
CA ALA A 138 -28.69 -16.52 -24.03
C ALA A 138 -29.28 -16.76 -25.44
N GLN A 139 -28.52 -17.38 -26.35
CA GLN A 139 -28.98 -17.71 -27.71
C GLN A 139 -29.82 -18.99 -27.75
N ALA A 140 -29.47 -19.98 -26.93
CA ALA A 140 -30.15 -21.25 -26.82
C ALA A 140 -30.34 -21.58 -25.33
N PRO A 141 -31.40 -21.07 -24.70
CA PRO A 141 -31.61 -21.24 -23.26
C PRO A 141 -31.86 -22.71 -22.94
N GLU A 142 -31.01 -23.25 -22.08
CA GLU A 142 -31.17 -24.55 -21.45
C GLU A 142 -31.89 -24.37 -20.09
N GLU A 143 -31.56 -25.22 -19.10
CA GLU A 143 -32.12 -25.14 -17.75
C GLU A 143 -31.70 -23.85 -17.03
N ALA A 144 -32.65 -23.19 -16.34
CA ALA A 144 -32.43 -21.89 -15.72
C ALA A 144 -31.30 -21.88 -14.68
N TRP A 145 -31.10 -22.99 -13.95
CA TRP A 145 -30.02 -23.10 -12.96
C TRP A 145 -28.63 -23.00 -13.60
N TYR A 146 -28.47 -23.48 -14.85
CA TYR A 146 -27.21 -23.36 -15.58
C TYR A 146 -26.88 -21.89 -15.87
N GLY A 147 -27.86 -21.12 -16.31
CA GLY A 147 -27.72 -19.67 -16.49
C GLY A 147 -27.32 -18.95 -15.20
N TYR A 148 -27.95 -19.28 -14.07
CA TYR A 148 -27.59 -18.69 -12.77
C TYR A 148 -26.17 -19.06 -12.33
N THR A 149 -25.76 -20.32 -12.50
CA THR A 149 -24.40 -20.74 -12.12
C THR A 149 -23.34 -20.05 -12.97
N LEU A 150 -23.56 -19.86 -14.27
CA LEU A 150 -22.67 -19.09 -15.14
C LEU A 150 -22.57 -17.61 -14.71
N ALA A 151 -23.71 -16.98 -14.40
CA ALA A 151 -23.73 -15.58 -13.98
C ALA A 151 -23.01 -15.36 -12.64
N VAL A 152 -23.29 -16.22 -11.64
CA VAL A 152 -22.61 -16.18 -10.33
C VAL A 152 -21.14 -16.51 -10.47
N GLY A 153 -20.79 -17.49 -11.30
CA GLY A 153 -19.39 -17.84 -11.60
C GLY A 153 -18.63 -16.68 -12.23
N LEU A 154 -19.22 -15.97 -13.19
CA LEU A 154 -18.62 -14.79 -13.81
C LEU A 154 -18.43 -13.66 -12.79
N TRP A 155 -19.44 -13.37 -11.96
CA TRP A 155 -19.34 -12.36 -10.91
C TRP A 155 -18.21 -12.69 -9.93
N ALA A 156 -18.15 -13.94 -9.44
CA ALA A 156 -17.11 -14.40 -8.52
C ALA A 156 -15.71 -14.33 -9.16
N ALA A 157 -15.58 -14.73 -10.43
CA ALA A 157 -14.31 -14.67 -11.16
C ALA A 157 -13.83 -13.22 -11.36
N VAL A 158 -14.74 -12.28 -11.65
CA VAL A 158 -14.39 -10.85 -11.77
C VAL A 158 -13.96 -10.28 -10.42
N LEU A 159 -14.71 -10.57 -9.35
CA LEU A 159 -14.37 -10.11 -8.00
C LEU A 159 -13.01 -10.66 -7.55
N MET A 160 -12.77 -11.95 -7.75
CA MET A 160 -11.50 -12.59 -7.41
C MET A 160 -10.33 -11.99 -8.19
N TYR A 161 -10.51 -11.74 -9.50
CA TYR A 161 -9.49 -11.11 -10.33
C TYR A 161 -9.08 -9.73 -9.78
N TRP A 162 -10.08 -8.89 -9.46
CA TRP A 162 -9.84 -7.56 -8.91
C TRP A 162 -9.13 -7.59 -7.56
N LEU A 163 -9.48 -8.54 -6.68
CA LEU A 163 -8.79 -8.68 -5.40
C LEU A 163 -7.33 -9.11 -5.59
N LEU A 164 -7.09 -10.10 -6.45
CA LEU A 164 -5.75 -10.61 -6.69
C LEU A 164 -4.83 -9.57 -7.36
N ILE A 165 -5.33 -8.81 -8.33
CA ILE A 165 -4.53 -7.79 -9.02
C ILE A 165 -4.11 -6.66 -8.07
N GLU A 166 -4.98 -6.24 -7.14
CA GLU A 166 -4.66 -5.19 -6.16
C GLU A 166 -3.61 -5.66 -5.15
N ILE A 167 -3.69 -6.91 -4.69
CA ILE A 167 -2.69 -7.48 -3.76
C ILE A 167 -1.35 -7.66 -4.50
N TRP A 168 -1.40 -8.14 -5.74
CA TRP A 168 -0.21 -8.23 -6.58
C TRP A 168 0.45 -6.85 -6.76
N TRP A 169 -0.35 -5.82 -7.04
CA TRP A 169 0.13 -4.46 -7.23
C TRP A 169 0.77 -3.91 -5.94
N PHE A 170 0.13 -4.13 -4.79
CA PHE A 170 0.68 -3.73 -3.49
C PHE A 170 2.06 -4.34 -3.23
N GLU A 171 2.23 -5.65 -3.42
CA GLU A 171 3.52 -6.32 -3.24
C GLU A 171 4.57 -5.85 -4.26
N ALA A 172 4.17 -5.59 -5.51
CA ALA A 172 5.06 -5.06 -6.53
C ALA A 172 5.58 -3.66 -6.18
N VAL A 173 4.71 -2.75 -5.73
CA VAL A 173 5.07 -1.40 -5.29
C VAL A 173 5.97 -1.46 -4.05
N ARG A 174 5.68 -2.35 -3.10
CA ARG A 174 6.51 -2.57 -1.91
C ARG A 174 7.92 -3.04 -2.30
N ALA A 175 8.03 -4.01 -3.21
CA ALA A 175 9.32 -4.46 -3.73
C ALA A 175 10.12 -3.31 -4.36
N ALA A 176 9.47 -2.50 -5.21
CA ALA A 176 10.08 -1.37 -5.88
C ALA A 176 10.59 -0.31 -4.88
N ASN A 177 9.79 0.00 -3.85
CA ASN A 177 10.20 0.93 -2.79
C ASN A 177 11.40 0.42 -2.00
N ASN A 178 11.43 -0.88 -1.66
CA ASN A 178 12.57 -1.47 -0.97
C ASN A 178 13.85 -1.46 -1.83
N MET A 179 13.73 -1.75 -3.14
CA MET A 179 14.86 -1.64 -4.08
C MET A 179 15.38 -0.21 -4.18
N ARG A 180 14.49 0.79 -4.23
CA ARG A 180 14.86 2.21 -4.28
C ARG A 180 15.61 2.64 -3.01
N SER A 181 15.12 2.22 -1.84
CA SER A 181 15.76 2.51 -0.55
C SER A 181 17.15 1.90 -0.47
N LEU A 182 17.31 0.65 -0.91
CA LEU A 182 18.61 -0.03 -0.99
C LEU A 182 19.58 0.68 -1.94
N LEU A 183 19.13 1.03 -3.15
CA LEU A 183 19.96 1.75 -4.12
C LEU A 183 20.43 3.10 -3.59
N SER A 184 19.54 3.84 -2.92
CA SER A 184 19.87 5.13 -2.33
C SER A 184 20.93 4.99 -1.23
N HIS A 185 20.81 3.93 -0.42
CA HIS A 185 21.82 3.59 0.57
C HIS A 185 23.17 3.24 -0.06
N MET A 186 23.18 2.45 -1.14
CA MET A 186 24.40 2.07 -1.85
C MET A 186 25.16 3.27 -2.39
N VAL A 187 24.43 4.18 -3.05
CA VAL A 187 25.00 5.43 -3.58
C VAL A 187 25.60 6.27 -2.46
N TYR A 188 24.90 6.39 -1.34
CA TYR A 188 25.40 7.12 -0.17
C TYR A 188 26.71 6.51 0.37
N THR A 189 26.75 5.18 0.56
CA THR A 189 27.95 4.49 1.04
C THR A 189 29.13 4.51 0.06
N ALA A 190 28.86 4.63 -1.25
CA ALA A 190 29.91 4.74 -2.25
C ALA A 190 30.46 6.17 -2.40
N SER A 191 29.71 7.17 -1.92
CA SER A 191 30.09 8.59 -1.99
C SER A 191 30.89 9.10 -0.79
N LEU A 192 30.90 8.32 0.29
CA LEU A 192 31.70 8.55 1.51
C LEU A 192 33.06 7.87 1.39
#